data_AF-A0A2T6BH80-F1
#
_entry.id   AF-A0A2T6BH80-F1
#
_cell.length_a   1.000
_cell.length_b   1.000
_cell.length_c   1.000
_cell.angle_alpha   90.00
_cell.angle_beta   90.00
_cell.angle_gamma   90.00
#
_symmetry.space_group_name_H-M   'P 1'
#
loop_
_entity.id
_entity.type
_entity.pdbx_description
1 polymer ?
#
loop_
_entity_poly.entity_id
_entity_poly.type
_entity_poly.pdbx_seq_one_letter_code
_entity_poly.pdbx_strand_id
1 'polypeptide(L)'
;MIWRRRRAPRCPEAALWDHLDACEIPFRAPLSDWIDRYHLSPSVWSEGLDYCIPDDVAPFFPGLDAPLHAQVYEVADLAAPPDYLWCALRGDGDHRLNYAGALARLTKIFGKGAETSSSNTVSREWRFGLARLSCTVWPPEKQSYGQNDRHRLFPDTITEASVAIHPAWRAPLSAEEHAACAAAKPIWADPSPTPGANIIRFSRDWPSDAATLPPGLALAGQDMLLSIRSPDIADLFPRTLMRELHLVRLTPARGGSMASLSLRLSAQLRDGPGEINRTVASVSGDHAALDAVAETLAKALDLPLDTCTGPSD
;
A
#
# COMPACT_ATOMS: atom_id res chain seq x y z
N MET A 1 -34.51 14.28 -28.91
CA MET A 1 -33.22 14.83 -28.43
C MET A 1 -32.80 14.00 -27.22
N ILE A 2 -32.00 12.95 -27.43
CA ILE A 2 -31.59 12.02 -26.36
C ILE A 2 -30.37 12.63 -25.68
N TRP A 3 -30.55 13.19 -24.49
CA TRP A 3 -29.45 13.58 -23.63
C TRP A 3 -28.70 12.31 -23.22
N ARG A 4 -27.56 12.04 -23.89
CA ARG A 4 -26.57 11.10 -23.35
C ARG A 4 -26.13 11.68 -22.01
N ARG A 5 -26.66 11.14 -20.90
CA ARG A 5 -26.08 11.34 -19.58
C ARG A 5 -24.59 11.06 -19.73
N ARG A 6 -23.75 12.10 -19.57
CA ARG A 6 -22.31 11.90 -19.41
C ARG A 6 -22.17 10.94 -18.24
N ARG A 7 -21.75 9.70 -18.51
CA ARG A 7 -21.34 8.76 -17.48
C ARG A 7 -20.30 9.52 -16.64
N ALA A 8 -20.51 9.62 -15.34
CA ALA A 8 -19.48 10.14 -14.45
C ALA A 8 -18.15 9.44 -14.78
N PRO A 9 -17.00 10.13 -14.72
CA PRO A 9 -15.72 9.47 -14.93
C PRO A 9 -15.66 8.27 -13.99
N ARG A 10 -15.47 7.06 -14.54
CA ARG A 10 -15.19 5.89 -13.70
C ARG A 10 -13.89 6.20 -12.94
N CYS A 11 -13.87 5.84 -11.66
CA CYS A 11 -12.65 5.81 -10.84
C CYS A 11 -11.51 5.17 -11.66
N PRO A 12 -10.31 5.77 -11.75
CA PRO A 12 -9.22 5.26 -12.59
C PRO A 12 -8.88 3.77 -12.32
N GLU A 13 -8.98 3.36 -11.05
CA GLU A 13 -8.74 2.01 -10.54
C GLU A 13 -9.75 0.97 -11.07
N ALA A 14 -10.91 1.41 -11.56
CA ALA A 14 -12.03 0.53 -11.91
C ALA A 14 -11.67 -0.54 -12.94
N ALA A 15 -10.72 -0.28 -13.86
CA ALA A 15 -10.32 -1.29 -14.83
C ALA A 15 -9.65 -2.52 -14.19
N LEU A 16 -8.81 -2.31 -13.17
CA LEU A 16 -8.19 -3.40 -12.43
C LEU A 16 -9.21 -4.06 -11.50
N TRP A 17 -10.01 -3.26 -10.80
CA TRP A 17 -11.04 -3.76 -9.88
C TRP A 17 -12.09 -4.62 -10.59
N ASP A 18 -12.60 -4.17 -11.74
CA ASP A 18 -13.56 -4.91 -12.56
C ASP A 18 -12.98 -6.27 -13.00
N HIS A 19 -11.67 -6.35 -13.29
CA HIS A 19 -11.02 -7.61 -13.67
C HIS A 19 -10.81 -8.54 -12.49
N LEU A 20 -10.40 -8.01 -11.33
CA LEU A 20 -10.30 -8.81 -10.10
C LEU A 20 -11.67 -9.37 -9.69
N ASP A 21 -12.74 -8.58 -9.85
CA ASP A 21 -14.13 -9.01 -9.62
C ASP A 21 -14.56 -10.10 -10.62
N ALA A 22 -14.21 -9.96 -11.89
CA ALA A 22 -14.51 -10.97 -12.90
C ALA A 22 -13.78 -12.31 -12.64
N CYS A 23 -12.65 -12.26 -11.94
CA CYS A 23 -11.93 -13.44 -11.46
C CYS A 23 -12.42 -13.93 -10.08
N GLU A 24 -13.42 -13.28 -9.48
CA GLU A 24 -13.94 -13.57 -8.13
C GLU A 24 -12.88 -13.45 -7.01
N ILE A 25 -11.81 -12.67 -7.24
CA ILE A 25 -10.74 -12.46 -6.25
C ILE A 25 -11.26 -11.49 -5.17
N PRO A 26 -11.25 -11.86 -3.87
CA PRO A 26 -11.87 -11.04 -2.81
C PRO A 26 -10.94 -9.92 -2.30
N PHE A 27 -10.36 -9.12 -3.20
CA PHE A 27 -9.37 -8.08 -2.86
C PHE A 27 -9.91 -6.94 -1.99
N ARG A 28 -11.24 -6.85 -1.81
CA ARG A 28 -11.90 -5.88 -0.92
C ARG A 28 -12.10 -6.41 0.50
N ALA A 29 -12.00 -7.72 0.69
CA ALA A 29 -12.16 -8.33 2.00
C ALA A 29 -10.91 -8.09 2.85
N PRO A 30 -11.06 -7.93 4.17
CA PRO A 30 -9.92 -7.85 5.08
C PRO A 30 -9.10 -9.15 5.05
N LEU A 31 -7.81 -9.07 5.35
CA LEU A 31 -6.92 -10.23 5.40
C LEU A 31 -7.38 -11.30 6.41
N SER A 32 -8.11 -10.94 7.46
CA SER A 32 -8.77 -11.90 8.35
C SER A 32 -9.70 -12.85 7.61
N ASP A 33 -10.52 -12.32 6.68
CA ASP A 33 -11.47 -13.11 5.91
C ASP A 33 -10.74 -14.01 4.90
N TRP A 34 -9.60 -13.53 4.38
CA TRP A 34 -8.72 -14.35 3.54
C TRP A 34 -8.16 -15.54 4.33
N ILE A 35 -7.67 -15.32 5.55
CA ILE A 35 -7.14 -16.38 6.41
C ILE A 35 -8.23 -17.39 6.77
N ASP A 36 -9.42 -16.90 7.15
CA ASP A 36 -10.54 -17.75 7.54
C ASP A 36 -11.03 -18.62 6.37
N ARG A 37 -11.05 -18.08 5.15
CA ARG A 37 -11.55 -18.79 3.96
C ARG A 37 -10.51 -19.67 3.27
N TYR A 38 -9.27 -19.19 3.13
CA TYR A 38 -8.25 -19.81 2.28
C TYR A 38 -7.12 -20.48 3.05
N HIS A 39 -7.10 -20.32 4.36
CA HIS A 39 -6.05 -20.76 5.26
C HIS A 39 -4.70 -20.09 4.98
N LEU A 40 -3.96 -19.86 6.06
CA LEU A 40 -2.63 -19.29 5.98
C LEU A 40 -1.62 -20.40 5.65
N SER A 41 -0.88 -20.24 4.57
CA SER A 41 0.21 -21.14 4.19
C SER A 41 1.55 -20.48 4.49
N PRO A 42 2.46 -21.19 5.19
CA PRO A 42 3.76 -20.63 5.51
C PRO A 42 4.61 -20.44 4.24
N SER A 43 5.37 -19.36 4.21
CA SER A 43 6.33 -19.17 3.14
C SER A 43 7.57 -20.01 3.34
N VAL A 44 7.89 -20.79 2.31
CA VAL A 44 9.14 -21.53 2.19
C VAL A 44 10.34 -20.62 1.93
N TRP A 45 10.08 -19.35 1.56
CA TRP A 45 11.12 -18.38 1.18
C TRP A 45 11.63 -17.55 2.35
N SER A 46 10.74 -17.10 3.21
CA SER A 46 11.09 -16.23 4.33
C SER A 46 10.15 -16.49 5.47
N GLU A 47 10.73 -16.70 6.64
CA GLU A 47 10.00 -16.69 7.89
C GLU A 47 9.23 -15.37 8.03
N GLY A 48 7.97 -15.46 8.44
CA GLY A 48 7.10 -14.29 8.61
C GLY A 48 6.47 -13.72 7.33
N LEU A 49 6.67 -14.34 6.16
CA LEU A 49 6.08 -13.92 4.87
C LEU A 49 5.00 -14.87 4.34
N ASP A 50 4.04 -15.22 5.17
CA ASP A 50 3.03 -16.22 4.82
C ASP A 50 2.05 -15.70 3.74
N TYR A 51 1.22 -16.59 3.19
CA TYR A 51 0.30 -16.21 2.13
C TYR A 51 -1.02 -16.98 2.18
N CYS A 52 -2.07 -16.38 1.59
CA CYS A 52 -3.37 -17.00 1.38
C CYS A 52 -3.63 -17.14 -0.13
N ILE A 53 -4.00 -18.35 -0.58
CA ILE A 53 -4.28 -18.64 -1.99
C ILE A 53 -5.79 -18.87 -2.20
N PRO A 54 -6.49 -18.06 -3.00
CA PRO A 54 -7.89 -18.26 -3.33
C PRO A 54 -8.04 -19.31 -4.44
N ASP A 55 -7.71 -20.58 -4.16
CA ASP A 55 -7.68 -21.66 -5.15
C ASP A 55 -9.07 -22.05 -5.72
N ASP A 56 -10.15 -21.57 -5.10
CA ASP A 56 -11.53 -21.78 -5.53
C ASP A 56 -12.02 -20.71 -6.54
N VAL A 57 -11.19 -19.72 -6.90
CA VAL A 57 -11.55 -18.63 -7.82
C VAL A 57 -10.91 -18.81 -9.20
N ALA A 58 -11.40 -18.07 -10.20
CA ALA A 58 -10.83 -18.12 -11.54
C ALA A 58 -9.39 -17.54 -11.54
N PRO A 59 -8.45 -18.15 -12.31
CA PRO A 59 -7.09 -17.64 -12.38
C PRO A 59 -7.08 -16.21 -12.95
N PHE A 60 -6.21 -15.36 -12.39
CA PHE A 60 -6.10 -13.96 -12.79
C PHE A 60 -5.85 -13.78 -14.31
N PHE A 61 -5.10 -14.72 -14.91
CA PHE A 61 -5.10 -14.97 -16.35
C PHE A 61 -4.69 -16.44 -16.61
N PRO A 62 -5.01 -17.02 -17.78
CA PRO A 62 -4.75 -18.43 -18.04
C PRO A 62 -3.26 -18.77 -18.12
N GLY A 63 -2.88 -19.91 -17.55
CA GLY A 63 -1.54 -20.49 -17.66
C GLY A 63 -0.58 -20.13 -16.54
N LEU A 64 -1.03 -19.43 -15.49
CA LEU A 64 -0.25 -19.21 -14.27
C LEU A 64 0.27 -20.53 -13.69
N ASP A 65 1.54 -20.55 -13.32
CA ASP A 65 2.19 -21.68 -12.63
C ASP A 65 2.04 -21.52 -11.12
N ALA A 66 2.34 -20.32 -10.61
CA ALA A 66 2.01 -19.96 -9.25
C ALA A 66 0.68 -19.18 -9.26
N PRO A 67 -0.36 -19.67 -8.56
CA PRO A 67 -1.64 -18.97 -8.47
C PRO A 67 -1.48 -17.62 -7.77
N LEU A 68 -2.48 -16.77 -7.96
CA LEU A 68 -2.54 -15.49 -7.27
C LEU A 68 -2.67 -15.71 -5.77
N HIS A 69 -1.90 -14.98 -4.97
CA HIS A 69 -2.01 -15.03 -3.53
C HIS A 69 -1.81 -13.66 -2.89
N ALA A 70 -2.43 -13.47 -1.73
CA ALA A 70 -2.19 -12.32 -0.87
C ALA A 70 -1.04 -12.63 0.09
N GLN A 71 -0.10 -11.70 0.25
CA GLN A 71 0.96 -11.83 1.26
C GLN A 71 0.46 -11.34 2.61
N VAL A 72 0.80 -12.09 3.66
CA VAL A 72 0.46 -11.82 5.05
C VAL A 72 1.74 -11.85 5.87
N TYR A 73 2.28 -10.65 6.10
CA TYR A 73 3.45 -10.44 6.94
C TYR A 73 3.07 -10.60 8.43
N GLU A 74 4.04 -10.94 9.28
CA GLU A 74 3.83 -11.03 10.75
C GLU A 74 3.15 -9.78 11.35
N VAL A 75 3.55 -8.60 10.89
CA VAL A 75 3.03 -7.29 11.35
C VAL A 75 1.89 -6.74 10.49
N ALA A 76 1.26 -7.57 9.64
CA ALA A 76 0.13 -7.16 8.83
C ALA A 76 -1.10 -6.86 9.70
N ASP A 77 -1.78 -5.74 9.43
CA ASP A 77 -3.09 -5.43 10.04
C ASP A 77 -4.15 -6.29 9.35
N LEU A 78 -4.66 -7.30 10.07
CA LEU A 78 -5.61 -8.26 9.50
C LEU A 78 -6.95 -7.65 9.11
N ALA A 79 -7.29 -6.47 9.62
CA ALA A 79 -8.48 -5.74 9.21
C ALA A 79 -8.27 -4.89 7.95
N ALA A 80 -7.04 -4.80 7.44
CA ALA A 80 -6.76 -4.19 6.15
C ALA A 80 -7.08 -5.17 5.01
N PRO A 81 -7.58 -4.68 3.85
CA PRO A 81 -7.56 -5.46 2.62
C PRO A 81 -6.11 -5.73 2.17
N PRO A 82 -5.86 -6.73 1.32
CA PRO A 82 -4.53 -6.98 0.78
C PRO A 82 -4.04 -5.77 -0.03
N ASP A 83 -2.88 -5.23 0.36
CA ASP A 83 -2.19 -4.15 -0.36
C ASP A 83 -1.28 -4.67 -1.48
N TYR A 84 -0.95 -5.97 -1.42
CA TYR A 84 -0.10 -6.68 -2.35
C TYR A 84 -0.64 -8.08 -2.66
N LEU A 85 -0.90 -8.33 -3.94
CA LEU A 85 -1.19 -9.65 -4.50
C LEU A 85 -0.09 -10.03 -5.48
N TRP A 86 0.20 -11.32 -5.58
CA TRP A 86 1.27 -11.81 -6.43
C TRP A 86 0.89 -13.10 -7.13
N CYS A 87 1.32 -13.26 -8.39
CA CYS A 87 1.27 -14.52 -9.13
C CYS A 87 2.47 -14.63 -10.08
N ALA A 88 2.67 -15.79 -10.69
CA ALA A 88 3.79 -15.98 -11.62
C ALA A 88 3.49 -16.94 -12.78
N LEU A 89 4.15 -16.66 -13.91
CA LEU A 89 4.23 -17.56 -15.06
C LEU A 89 5.65 -18.16 -15.14
N ARG A 90 5.75 -19.50 -15.12
CA ARG A 90 7.03 -20.24 -15.19
C ARG A 90 7.09 -21.32 -16.28
N GLY A 91 6.04 -21.42 -17.11
CA GLY A 91 5.81 -22.57 -18.00
C GLY A 91 6.93 -22.87 -19.00
N ASP A 92 7.72 -21.87 -19.40
CA ASP A 92 8.89 -22.05 -20.25
C ASP A 92 10.18 -22.01 -19.42
N GLY A 93 11.17 -22.84 -19.78
CA GLY A 93 12.53 -22.79 -19.22
C GLY A 93 13.33 -21.52 -19.57
N ASP A 94 12.68 -20.48 -20.09
CA ASP A 94 13.25 -19.21 -20.53
C ASP A 94 12.40 -18.02 -20.02
N HIS A 95 13.01 -17.15 -19.21
CA HIS A 95 12.38 -15.94 -18.69
C HIS A 95 11.84 -15.01 -19.79
N ARG A 96 12.45 -15.01 -20.98
CA ARG A 96 12.01 -14.17 -22.10
C ARG A 96 10.69 -14.64 -22.65
N LEU A 97 10.51 -15.96 -22.76
CA LEU A 97 9.27 -16.57 -23.23
C LEU A 97 8.15 -16.38 -22.20
N ASN A 98 8.43 -16.62 -20.91
CA ASN A 98 7.47 -16.36 -19.84
C ASN A 98 7.08 -14.88 -19.79
N TYR A 99 8.04 -13.95 -19.89
CA TYR A 99 7.75 -12.53 -19.91
C TYR A 99 6.87 -12.14 -21.11
N ALA A 100 7.23 -12.57 -22.31
CA ALA A 100 6.44 -12.31 -23.52
C ALA A 100 5.02 -12.90 -23.41
N GLY A 101 4.89 -14.11 -22.86
CA GLY A 101 3.61 -14.77 -22.61
C GLY A 101 2.74 -14.03 -21.60
N ALA A 102 3.31 -13.59 -20.48
CA ALA A 102 2.61 -12.79 -19.48
C ALA A 102 2.19 -11.43 -20.05
N LEU A 103 3.11 -10.74 -20.74
CA LEU A 103 2.83 -9.46 -21.40
C LEU A 103 1.70 -9.56 -22.42
N ALA A 104 1.68 -10.60 -23.26
CA ALA A 104 0.63 -10.78 -24.26
C ALA A 104 -0.76 -10.89 -23.61
N ARG A 105 -0.87 -11.63 -22.50
CA ARG A 105 -2.12 -11.81 -21.75
C ARG A 105 -2.54 -10.53 -21.05
N LEU A 106 -1.62 -9.88 -20.32
CA LEU A 106 -1.88 -8.61 -19.62
C LEU A 106 -2.22 -7.50 -20.61
N THR A 107 -1.55 -7.44 -21.76
CA THR A 107 -1.85 -6.46 -22.81
C THR A 107 -3.23 -6.66 -23.43
N LYS A 108 -3.67 -7.92 -23.58
CA LYS A 108 -5.02 -8.23 -24.05
C LYS A 108 -6.09 -7.74 -23.07
N ILE A 109 -5.81 -7.78 -21.77
CA ILE A 109 -6.76 -7.38 -20.71
C ILE A 109 -6.75 -5.86 -20.50
N PHE A 110 -5.56 -5.27 -20.33
CA PHE A 110 -5.39 -3.89 -19.86
C PHE A 110 -4.84 -2.92 -20.90
N GLY A 111 -4.60 -3.37 -22.13
CA GLY A 111 -3.92 -2.58 -23.15
C GLY A 111 -2.41 -2.48 -22.94
N LYS A 112 -1.73 -1.57 -23.63
CA LYS A 112 -0.27 -1.47 -23.58
C LYS A 112 0.21 -0.82 -22.28
N GLY A 113 1.01 -1.55 -21.49
CA GLY A 113 1.70 -1.02 -20.31
C GLY A 113 2.92 -0.15 -20.63
N ALA A 114 3.43 0.55 -19.63
CA ALA A 114 4.62 1.40 -19.69
C ALA A 114 5.91 0.60 -19.41
N GLU A 115 7.02 1.04 -20.00
CA GLU A 115 8.35 0.50 -19.71
C GLU A 115 8.91 1.03 -18.40
N THR A 116 9.24 0.12 -17.49
CA THR A 116 9.74 0.44 -16.14
C THR A 116 10.98 -0.37 -15.76
N SER A 117 11.68 -0.92 -16.77
CA SER A 117 12.91 -1.70 -16.58
C SER A 117 13.98 -0.90 -15.82
N SER A 118 14.71 -1.58 -14.92
CA SER A 118 15.85 -1.00 -14.19
C SER A 118 17.18 -1.61 -14.65
N SER A 119 18.29 -1.26 -13.99
CA SER A 119 19.62 -1.85 -14.27
C SER A 119 19.60 -3.38 -14.16
N ASN A 120 18.89 -3.92 -13.17
CA ASN A 120 18.83 -5.35 -12.85
C ASN A 120 17.51 -6.05 -13.23
N THR A 121 16.54 -5.37 -13.86
CA THR A 121 15.27 -5.99 -14.25
C THR A 121 14.83 -5.62 -15.66
N VAL A 122 13.91 -6.41 -16.21
CA VAL A 122 13.07 -6.03 -17.35
C VAL A 122 11.63 -6.03 -16.84
N SER A 123 10.92 -4.92 -17.02
CA SER A 123 9.60 -4.74 -16.42
C SER A 123 8.62 -3.96 -17.31
N ARG A 124 7.34 -4.25 -17.11
CA ARG A 124 6.20 -3.49 -17.63
C ARG A 124 5.23 -3.18 -16.51
N GLU A 125 4.72 -1.96 -16.48
CA GLU A 125 3.75 -1.52 -15.49
C GLU A 125 2.47 -0.96 -16.14
N TRP A 126 1.32 -1.27 -15.56
CA TRP A 126 0.03 -0.66 -15.84
C TRP A 126 -0.40 0.11 -14.59
N ARG A 127 -0.73 1.39 -14.77
CA ARG A 127 -1.21 2.26 -13.68
C ARG A 127 -2.66 2.64 -13.90
N PHE A 128 -3.44 2.58 -12.83
CA PHE A 128 -4.85 2.85 -12.78
C PHE A 128 -5.11 3.78 -11.58
N GLY A 129 -4.81 5.07 -11.72
CA GLY A 129 -4.77 5.97 -10.57
C GLY A 129 -3.66 5.52 -9.61
N LEU A 130 -4.04 5.16 -8.38
CA LEU A 130 -3.10 4.60 -7.40
C LEU A 130 -2.87 3.10 -7.54
N ALA A 131 -3.84 2.38 -8.11
CA ALA A 131 -3.69 0.96 -8.30
C ALA A 131 -2.67 0.68 -9.40
N ARG A 132 -1.89 -0.37 -9.24
CA ARG A 132 -0.87 -0.74 -10.22
C ARG A 132 -0.73 -2.23 -10.36
N LEU A 133 -0.31 -2.62 -11.55
CA LEU A 133 0.08 -3.98 -11.88
C LEU A 133 1.44 -3.92 -12.56
N SER A 134 2.39 -4.74 -12.16
CA SER A 134 3.66 -4.89 -12.85
C SER A 134 3.94 -6.34 -13.21
N CYS A 135 4.62 -6.55 -14.34
CA CYS A 135 5.20 -7.82 -14.73
C CYS A 135 6.70 -7.63 -14.85
N THR A 136 7.48 -8.43 -14.13
CA THR A 136 8.93 -8.26 -13.99
C THR A 136 9.65 -9.58 -14.12
N VAL A 137 10.79 -9.56 -14.81
CA VAL A 137 11.78 -10.63 -14.83
C VAL A 137 13.15 -10.10 -14.40
N TRP A 138 14.02 -11.00 -13.92
CA TRP A 138 15.39 -10.71 -13.51
C TRP A 138 16.38 -11.48 -14.40
N PRO A 139 16.68 -10.99 -15.63
CA PRO A 139 17.54 -11.71 -16.54
C PRO A 139 18.92 -11.96 -15.92
N PRO A 140 19.50 -13.17 -16.04
CA PRO A 140 20.82 -13.49 -15.50
C PRO A 140 21.91 -12.51 -15.97
N GLU A 141 21.86 -12.08 -17.23
CA GLU A 141 22.79 -11.12 -17.82
C GLU A 141 22.75 -9.73 -17.17
N LYS A 142 21.69 -9.41 -16.42
CA LYS A 142 21.48 -8.14 -15.71
C LYS A 142 21.82 -8.21 -14.21
N GLN A 143 22.17 -9.38 -13.67
CA GLN A 143 22.45 -9.56 -12.22
C GLN A 143 23.92 -9.33 -11.83
N SER A 144 24.72 -8.63 -12.64
CA SER A 144 26.18 -8.51 -12.45
C SER A 144 26.59 -7.63 -11.25
N TYR A 145 25.71 -6.72 -10.80
CA TYR A 145 26.04 -5.70 -9.78
C TYR A 145 25.14 -5.72 -8.54
N GLY A 146 24.21 -6.68 -8.46
CA GLY A 146 23.34 -6.90 -7.31
C GLY A 146 22.71 -8.27 -7.45
N GLN A 147 23.08 -9.20 -6.56
CA GLN A 147 22.59 -10.57 -6.64
C GLN A 147 21.23 -10.66 -5.96
N ASN A 148 20.18 -10.85 -6.76
CA ASN A 148 18.96 -11.44 -6.23
C ASN A 148 19.21 -12.94 -6.06
N ASP A 149 19.66 -13.35 -4.88
CA ASP A 149 19.99 -14.75 -4.56
C ASP A 149 18.75 -15.65 -4.44
N ARG A 150 17.55 -15.14 -4.71
CA ARG A 150 16.30 -15.93 -4.68
C ARG A 150 16.38 -17.19 -5.52
N HIS A 151 17.03 -17.12 -6.68
CA HIS A 151 17.22 -18.26 -7.54
C HIS A 151 18.08 -19.38 -6.95
N ARG A 152 18.92 -19.10 -5.95
CA ARG A 152 19.72 -20.15 -5.29
C ARG A 152 18.87 -21.05 -4.40
N LEU A 153 17.83 -20.48 -3.77
CA LEU A 153 16.89 -21.22 -2.94
C LEU A 153 15.73 -21.78 -3.77
N PHE A 154 15.30 -21.06 -4.82
CA PHE A 154 14.20 -21.43 -5.70
C PHE A 154 14.63 -21.29 -7.16
N PRO A 155 15.24 -22.33 -7.76
CA PRO A 155 15.76 -22.28 -9.13
C PRO A 155 14.73 -21.84 -10.18
N ASP A 156 13.45 -22.19 -9.98
CA ASP A 156 12.36 -21.84 -10.88
C ASP A 156 12.11 -20.33 -10.99
N THR A 157 12.65 -19.53 -10.06
CA THR A 157 12.53 -18.06 -10.08
C THR A 157 13.45 -17.40 -11.10
N ILE A 158 14.42 -18.13 -11.69
CA ILE A 158 15.27 -17.63 -12.79
C ILE A 158 14.44 -17.37 -14.04
N THR A 159 13.48 -18.25 -14.31
CA THR A 159 12.66 -18.21 -15.52
C THR A 159 11.32 -17.51 -15.27
N GLU A 160 11.01 -17.17 -14.03
CA GLU A 160 9.74 -16.60 -13.61
C GLU A 160 9.48 -15.21 -14.19
N ALA A 161 8.31 -15.06 -14.83
CA ALA A 161 7.67 -13.75 -15.00
C ALA A 161 6.75 -13.47 -13.81
N SER A 162 7.26 -12.64 -12.90
CA SER A 162 6.59 -12.25 -11.65
C SER A 162 5.57 -11.16 -11.92
N VAL A 163 4.34 -11.34 -11.45
CA VAL A 163 3.27 -10.36 -11.58
C VAL A 163 2.86 -9.88 -10.19
N ALA A 164 3.10 -8.60 -9.93
CA ALA A 164 2.72 -7.91 -8.70
C ALA A 164 1.52 -7.01 -8.94
N ILE A 165 0.54 -7.06 -8.06
CA ILE A 165 -0.70 -6.29 -8.15
C ILE A 165 -0.89 -5.56 -6.83
N HIS A 166 -1.04 -4.24 -6.91
CA HIS A 166 -1.44 -3.40 -5.80
C HIS A 166 -2.83 -2.85 -6.11
N PRO A 167 -3.89 -3.42 -5.51
CA PRO A 167 -5.26 -3.02 -5.83
C PRO A 167 -5.57 -1.59 -5.40
N ALA A 168 -4.84 -1.05 -4.41
CA ALA A 168 -5.09 0.25 -3.79
C ALA A 168 -6.57 0.44 -3.36
N TRP A 169 -7.24 -0.65 -2.97
CA TRP A 169 -8.64 -0.59 -2.55
C TRP A 169 -8.78 0.23 -1.27
N ARG A 170 -9.80 1.08 -1.24
CA ARG A 170 -10.16 1.94 -0.11
C ARG A 170 -11.63 1.74 0.16
N ALA A 171 -12.00 1.51 1.41
CA ALA A 171 -13.39 1.38 1.80
C ALA A 171 -14.11 2.74 1.59
N PRO A 172 -15.42 2.74 1.25
CA PRO A 172 -16.23 3.94 1.30
C PRO A 172 -16.23 4.55 2.69
N LEU A 173 -16.37 5.88 2.77
CA LEU A 173 -16.52 6.58 4.04
C LEU A 173 -17.76 6.11 4.78
N SER A 174 -17.62 5.88 6.08
CA SER A 174 -18.78 5.80 6.98
C SER A 174 -19.42 7.19 7.15
N ALA A 175 -20.65 7.24 7.69
CA ALA A 175 -21.31 8.53 7.97
C ALA A 175 -20.52 9.38 8.99
N GLU A 176 -19.85 8.73 9.95
CA GLU A 176 -19.00 9.38 10.94
C GLU A 176 -17.72 9.94 10.30
N GLU A 177 -17.05 9.14 9.48
CA GLU A 177 -15.85 9.56 8.73
C GLU A 177 -16.16 10.72 7.79
N HIS A 178 -17.30 10.68 7.11
CA HIS A 178 -17.75 11.77 6.25
C HIS A 178 -18.01 13.07 7.04
N ALA A 179 -18.66 12.97 8.20
CA ALA A 179 -18.87 14.11 9.08
C ALA A 179 -17.54 14.67 9.61
N ALA A 180 -16.58 13.80 9.93
CA ALA A 180 -15.24 14.20 10.36
C ALA A 180 -14.50 14.97 9.25
N CYS A 181 -14.53 14.51 8.00
CA CYS A 181 -13.97 15.24 6.86
C CYS A 181 -14.56 16.65 6.72
N ALA A 182 -15.89 16.79 6.89
CA ALA A 182 -16.56 18.09 6.81
C ALA A 182 -16.20 19.03 7.98
N ALA A 183 -15.90 18.49 9.15
CA ALA A 183 -15.54 19.25 10.36
C ALA A 183 -14.02 19.45 10.53
N ALA A 184 -13.20 18.83 9.67
CA ALA A 184 -11.75 18.79 9.81
C ALA A 184 -11.13 20.19 9.76
N LYS A 185 -10.24 20.46 10.71
CA LYS A 185 -9.45 21.69 10.77
C LYS A 185 -7.97 21.35 10.57
N PRO A 186 -7.29 21.95 9.57
CA PRO A 186 -5.87 21.72 9.38
C PRO A 186 -5.09 22.24 10.58
N ILE A 187 -4.11 21.46 11.03
CA ILE A 187 -3.21 21.81 12.13
C ILE A 187 -1.77 22.00 11.65
N TRP A 188 -1.42 21.37 10.52
CA TRP A 188 -0.11 21.44 9.92
C TRP A 188 -0.24 21.16 8.42
N ALA A 189 0.46 21.94 7.61
CA ALA A 189 0.58 21.70 6.18
C ALA A 189 1.99 21.20 5.90
N ASP A 190 2.10 20.13 5.10
CA ASP A 190 3.38 19.58 4.71
C ASP A 190 4.11 20.59 3.79
N PRO A 191 5.32 21.05 4.15
CA PRO A 191 6.07 21.98 3.30
C PRO A 191 6.61 21.32 2.01
N SER A 192 6.72 19.99 1.97
CA SER A 192 7.25 19.25 0.82
C SER A 192 6.51 17.91 0.65
N PRO A 193 5.21 17.95 0.31
CA PRO A 193 4.40 16.74 0.26
C PRO A 193 4.91 15.77 -0.78
N THR A 194 5.15 14.55 -0.34
CA THR A 194 5.46 13.43 -1.24
C THR A 194 4.25 12.50 -1.32
N PRO A 195 3.80 12.14 -2.53
CA PRO A 195 2.71 11.19 -2.66
C PRO A 195 3.13 9.85 -2.06
N GLY A 196 2.59 9.48 -0.91
CA GLY A 196 2.84 8.16 -0.33
C GLY A 196 2.30 7.07 -1.25
N ALA A 197 3.08 6.03 -1.52
CA ALA A 197 2.72 4.99 -2.49
C ALA A 197 1.74 3.93 -1.96
N ASN A 198 1.69 3.70 -0.63
CA ASN A 198 0.98 2.55 -0.06
C ASN A 198 -0.34 2.96 0.59
N ILE A 199 -1.43 2.27 0.25
CA ILE A 199 -2.75 2.42 0.87
C ILE A 199 -2.83 1.54 2.10
N ILE A 200 -3.49 2.02 3.15
CA ILE A 200 -3.69 1.30 4.41
C ILE A 200 -5.18 1.16 4.72
N ARG A 201 -5.53 0.35 5.73
CA ARG A 201 -6.90 0.20 6.24
C ARG A 201 -7.64 1.52 6.44
N PHE A 202 -6.93 2.55 6.87
CA PHE A 202 -7.48 3.86 7.21
C PHE A 202 -7.63 4.81 6.02
N SER A 203 -7.10 4.45 4.86
CA SER A 203 -7.18 5.28 3.66
C SER A 203 -8.60 5.36 3.12
N ARG A 204 -9.00 6.57 2.74
CA ARG A 204 -10.30 6.90 2.14
C ARG A 204 -10.10 7.87 0.98
N ASP A 205 -11.00 7.80 0.01
CA ASP A 205 -11.17 8.90 -0.94
C ASP A 205 -11.75 10.11 -0.19
N TRP A 206 -11.20 11.30 -0.44
CA TRP A 206 -11.71 12.54 0.13
C TRP A 206 -13.09 12.86 -0.43
N PRO A 207 -14.08 13.22 0.40
CA PRO A 207 -15.43 13.46 -0.08
C PRO A 207 -15.50 14.74 -0.91
N SER A 208 -16.11 14.65 -2.10
CA SER A 208 -16.13 15.74 -3.09
C SER A 208 -16.96 16.97 -2.67
N ASP A 209 -17.82 16.81 -1.66
CA ASP A 209 -18.66 17.85 -1.09
C ASP A 209 -18.04 18.51 0.16
N ALA A 210 -16.90 18.02 0.64
CA ALA A 210 -16.12 18.67 1.70
C ALA A 210 -15.11 19.67 1.12
N ALA A 211 -14.74 20.66 1.93
CA ALA A 211 -13.68 21.59 1.58
C ALA A 211 -12.35 20.85 1.41
N THR A 212 -11.64 21.12 0.32
CA THR A 212 -10.31 20.53 0.07
C THR A 212 -9.30 21.06 1.09
N LEU A 213 -8.54 20.15 1.70
CA LEU A 213 -7.42 20.49 2.58
C LEU A 213 -6.08 20.25 1.87
N PRO A 214 -5.03 21.03 2.19
CA PRO A 214 -3.69 20.75 1.69
C PRO A 214 -3.14 19.46 2.33
N PRO A 215 -2.17 18.79 1.67
CA PRO A 215 -1.44 17.70 2.30
C PRO A 215 -0.84 18.12 3.64
N GLY A 216 -0.90 17.21 4.63
CA GLY A 216 -0.51 17.50 6.00
C GLY A 216 -1.43 16.82 7.00
N LEU A 217 -1.66 17.46 8.15
CA LEU A 217 -2.45 16.92 9.25
C LEU A 217 -3.64 17.82 9.56
N ALA A 218 -4.78 17.19 9.86
CA ALA A 218 -5.99 17.86 10.30
C ALA A 218 -6.66 17.08 11.44
N LEU A 219 -7.46 17.78 12.24
CA LEU A 219 -8.24 17.21 13.34
C LEU A 219 -9.73 17.45 13.13
N ALA A 220 -10.53 16.42 13.38
CA ALA A 220 -11.97 16.56 13.56
C ALA A 220 -12.29 16.32 15.04
N GLY A 221 -12.25 17.40 15.83
CA GLY A 221 -12.38 17.31 17.29
C GLY A 221 -11.22 16.56 17.95
N GLN A 222 -11.51 15.82 19.00
CA GLN A 222 -10.55 14.94 19.70
C GLN A 222 -10.66 13.48 19.24
N ASP A 223 -11.64 13.17 18.40
CA ASP A 223 -12.04 11.80 18.07
C ASP A 223 -11.37 11.26 16.82
N MET A 224 -10.84 12.14 15.95
CA MET A 224 -10.23 11.71 14.69
C MET A 224 -9.06 12.59 14.26
N LEU A 225 -7.95 11.92 13.92
CA LEU A 225 -6.81 12.49 13.22
C LEU A 225 -6.91 12.14 11.74
N LEU A 226 -6.71 13.13 10.89
CA LEU A 226 -6.67 12.96 9.44
C LEU A 226 -5.26 13.27 8.96
N SER A 227 -4.62 12.30 8.29
CA SER A 227 -3.41 12.55 7.51
C SER A 227 -3.81 12.73 6.05
N ILE A 228 -3.75 13.97 5.57
CA ILE A 228 -4.09 14.34 4.20
C ILE A 228 -2.88 14.05 3.32
N ARG A 229 -3.01 13.07 2.42
CA ARG A 229 -1.91 12.61 1.57
C ARG A 229 -1.89 13.35 0.25
N SER A 230 -3.08 13.63 -0.27
CA SER A 230 -3.34 14.44 -1.45
C SER A 230 -4.70 15.11 -1.27
N PRO A 231 -5.05 16.08 -2.14
CA PRO A 231 -6.39 16.67 -2.15
C PRO A 231 -7.54 15.66 -2.25
N ASP A 232 -7.27 14.47 -2.77
CA ASP A 232 -8.27 13.45 -3.05
C ASP A 232 -8.23 12.27 -2.07
N ILE A 233 -7.27 12.23 -1.13
CA ILE A 233 -7.02 11.04 -0.28
C ILE A 233 -6.56 11.44 1.12
N ALA A 234 -7.17 10.82 2.11
CA ALA A 234 -6.76 10.93 3.51
C ALA A 234 -6.75 9.57 4.21
N ASP A 235 -5.84 9.43 5.18
CA ASP A 235 -5.88 8.35 6.16
C ASP A 235 -6.61 8.87 7.42
N LEU A 236 -7.71 8.20 7.79
CA LEU A 236 -8.58 8.59 8.90
C LEU A 236 -8.34 7.67 10.09
N PHE A 237 -7.71 8.21 11.13
CA PHE A 237 -7.36 7.46 12.34
C PHE A 237 -8.37 7.81 13.43
N PRO A 238 -9.17 6.83 13.91
CA PRO A 238 -10.07 7.05 15.04
C PRO A 238 -9.28 7.00 16.36
N ARG A 239 -9.65 7.89 17.29
CA ARG A 239 -8.99 8.05 18.59
C ARG A 239 -8.96 6.77 19.42
N THR A 240 -9.99 5.93 19.29
CA THR A 240 -10.12 4.65 20.01
C THR A 240 -9.00 3.65 19.71
N LEU A 241 -8.33 3.77 18.57
CA LEU A 241 -7.21 2.91 18.19
C LEU A 241 -5.84 3.51 18.54
N MET A 242 -5.78 4.82 18.83
CA MET A 242 -4.53 5.53 19.09
C MET A 242 -4.02 5.25 20.51
N ARG A 243 -2.74 4.88 20.61
CA ARG A 243 -2.08 4.61 21.89
C ARG A 243 -1.08 5.68 22.26
N GLU A 244 -0.27 6.11 21.31
CA GLU A 244 0.87 6.97 21.57
C GLU A 244 1.29 7.69 20.27
N LEU A 245 1.84 8.89 20.43
CA LEU A 245 2.61 9.56 19.38
C LEU A 245 4.10 9.34 19.64
N HIS A 246 4.85 9.05 18.59
CA HIS A 246 6.29 8.87 18.65
C HIS A 246 6.98 9.84 17.68
N LEU A 247 7.77 10.75 18.23
CA LEU A 247 8.55 11.72 17.48
C LEU A 247 10.03 11.30 17.47
N VAL A 248 10.54 10.98 16.28
CA VAL A 248 11.95 10.67 16.06
C VAL A 248 12.65 11.87 15.44
N ARG A 249 13.75 12.31 16.07
CA ARG A 249 14.63 13.37 15.60
C ARG A 249 15.99 12.78 15.23
N LEU A 250 16.28 12.76 13.95
CA LEU A 250 17.60 12.40 13.46
C LEU A 250 18.45 13.65 13.29
N THR A 251 19.49 13.78 14.11
CA THR A 251 20.47 14.85 13.99
C THR A 251 21.45 14.55 12.86
N PRO A 252 21.96 15.58 12.17
CA PRO A 252 22.78 15.37 10.99
C PRO A 252 24.14 14.76 11.37
N ALA A 253 24.45 13.59 10.81
CA ALA A 253 25.80 13.04 10.77
C ALA A 253 26.34 13.03 9.32
N ARG A 254 25.88 12.10 8.47
CA ARG A 254 26.17 12.06 7.02
C ARG A 254 24.93 12.14 6.12
N GLY A 255 23.74 11.79 6.63
CA GLY A 255 22.49 11.70 5.88
C GLY A 255 21.57 12.93 5.92
N GLY A 256 22.02 14.06 6.48
CA GLY A 256 21.16 15.22 6.77
C GLY A 256 20.28 15.02 8.01
N SER A 257 19.62 16.09 8.47
CA SER A 257 18.66 16.04 9.58
C SER A 257 17.30 15.55 9.11
N MET A 258 16.52 14.94 10.00
CA MET A 258 15.12 14.56 9.73
C MET A 258 14.30 14.57 11.02
N ALA A 259 13.02 14.94 10.92
CA ALA A 259 12.00 14.70 11.92
C ALA A 259 10.94 13.75 11.35
N SER A 260 10.54 12.72 12.10
CA SER A 260 9.46 11.80 11.73
C SER A 260 8.49 11.64 12.88
N LEU A 261 7.22 11.97 12.65
CA LEU A 261 6.14 11.78 13.60
C LEU A 261 5.32 10.56 13.19
N SER A 262 5.21 9.61 14.11
CA SER A 262 4.45 8.38 13.93
C SER A 262 3.38 8.22 15.00
N LEU A 263 2.31 7.53 14.63
CA LEU A 263 1.20 7.14 15.49
C LEU A 263 1.29 5.66 15.76
N ARG A 264 1.27 5.26 17.04
CA ARG A 264 1.14 3.87 17.44
C ARG A 264 -0.33 3.51 17.60
N LEU A 265 -0.76 2.49 16.87
CA LEU A 265 -2.16 2.08 16.76
C LEU A 265 -2.33 0.66 17.26
N SER A 266 -3.40 0.39 18.00
CA SER A 266 -3.86 -0.99 18.21
C SER A 266 -4.36 -1.59 16.91
N ALA A 267 -3.94 -2.82 16.63
CA ALA A 267 -4.34 -3.59 15.47
C ALA A 267 -4.55 -5.06 15.84
N GLN A 268 -5.28 -5.77 14.98
CA GLN A 268 -5.31 -7.22 15.01
C GLN A 268 -4.23 -7.72 14.05
N LEU A 269 -3.19 -8.37 14.57
CA LEU A 269 -2.09 -8.93 13.78
C LEU A 269 -2.27 -10.43 13.59
N ARG A 270 -1.38 -11.04 12.79
CA ARG A 270 -1.36 -12.49 12.54
C ARG A 270 -1.36 -13.30 13.84
N ASP A 271 -0.47 -12.92 14.76
CA ASP A 271 -0.21 -13.70 15.98
C ASP A 271 -1.01 -13.18 17.20
N GLY A 272 -2.01 -12.32 16.97
CA GLY A 272 -2.92 -11.79 17.99
C GLY A 272 -3.03 -10.27 18.01
N PRO A 273 -3.71 -9.71 19.03
CA PRO A 273 -3.76 -8.26 19.23
C PRO A 273 -2.35 -7.69 19.43
N GLY A 274 -2.05 -6.59 18.73
CA GLY A 274 -0.74 -5.96 18.78
C GLY A 274 -0.80 -4.49 18.42
N GLU A 275 0.36 -3.95 18.08
CA GLU A 275 0.53 -2.53 17.77
C GLU A 275 1.26 -2.34 16.44
N ILE A 276 0.80 -1.36 15.65
CA ILE A 276 1.46 -0.94 14.42
C ILE A 276 1.88 0.52 14.54
N ASN A 277 3.05 0.83 13.99
CA ASN A 277 3.51 2.21 13.85
C ASN A 277 3.16 2.72 12.44
N ARG A 278 2.60 3.93 12.37
CA ARG A 278 2.27 4.61 11.12
C ARG A 278 2.86 6.02 11.13
N THR A 279 3.80 6.29 10.24
CA THR A 279 4.30 7.66 10.04
C THR A 279 3.19 8.51 9.45
N VAL A 280 2.86 9.61 10.12
CA VAL A 280 1.80 10.55 9.72
C VAL A 280 2.36 11.87 9.20
N ALA A 281 3.62 12.19 9.54
CA ALA A 281 4.36 13.33 8.99
C ALA A 281 5.87 13.06 9.03
N SER A 282 6.60 13.58 8.05
CA SER A 282 8.07 13.54 8.02
C SER A 282 8.61 14.80 7.35
N VAL A 283 9.71 15.34 7.87
CA VAL A 283 10.39 16.52 7.34
C VAL A 283 11.88 16.25 7.28
N SER A 284 12.48 16.40 6.10
CA SER A 284 13.94 16.34 5.91
C SER A 284 14.57 17.75 6.02
N GLY A 285 15.82 17.81 6.44
CA GLY A 285 16.59 19.04 6.58
C GLY A 285 16.40 19.76 7.92
N ASP A 286 15.38 19.42 8.71
CA ASP A 286 15.13 20.01 10.02
C ASP A 286 14.60 18.94 10.99
N HIS A 287 15.35 18.70 12.07
CA HIS A 287 15.02 17.68 13.07
C HIS A 287 14.05 18.18 14.15
N ALA A 288 13.75 19.48 14.19
CA ALA A 288 12.83 20.10 15.15
C ALA A 288 11.50 20.54 14.50
N ALA A 289 11.38 20.42 13.17
CA ALA A 289 10.23 20.93 12.40
C ALA A 289 8.85 20.41 12.83
N LEU A 290 8.81 19.25 13.52
CA LEU A 290 7.58 18.60 13.96
C LEU A 290 7.31 18.73 15.47
N ASP A 291 8.16 19.43 16.24
CA ASP A 291 8.04 19.52 17.70
C ASP A 291 6.71 20.12 18.14
N ALA A 292 6.41 21.34 17.66
CA ALA A 292 5.17 22.03 18.00
C ALA A 292 3.93 21.29 17.50
N VAL A 293 4.05 20.58 16.37
CA VAL A 293 2.96 19.77 15.80
C VAL A 293 2.67 18.57 16.70
N ALA A 294 3.73 17.86 17.12
CA ALA A 294 3.63 16.69 17.99
C ALA A 294 3.04 17.07 19.36
N GLU A 295 3.50 18.16 19.98
CA GLU A 295 2.95 18.66 21.25
C GLU A 295 1.47 19.07 21.11
N THR A 296 1.13 19.76 20.03
CA THR A 296 -0.26 20.16 19.74
C THR A 296 -1.15 18.94 19.59
N LEU A 297 -0.70 17.92 18.86
CA LEU A 297 -1.43 16.67 18.67
C LEU A 297 -1.58 15.87 19.95
N ALA A 298 -0.49 15.69 20.70
CA ALA A 298 -0.48 14.97 21.98
C ALA A 298 -1.50 15.57 22.95
N LYS A 299 -1.53 16.90 23.05
CA LYS A 299 -2.49 17.61 23.88
C LYS A 299 -3.93 17.52 23.34
N ALA A 300 -4.12 17.73 22.04
CA ALA A 300 -5.46 17.75 21.45
C ALA A 300 -6.13 16.38 21.50
N LEU A 301 -5.37 15.32 21.26
CA LEU A 301 -5.83 13.94 21.27
C LEU A 301 -5.69 13.29 22.66
N ASP A 302 -5.15 13.97 23.66
CA ASP A 302 -4.87 13.38 24.98
C ASP A 302 -4.09 12.06 24.86
N LEU A 303 -2.96 12.11 24.13
CA LEU A 303 -2.07 10.97 23.90
C LEU A 303 -0.71 11.22 24.55
N PRO A 304 -0.05 10.17 25.08
CA PRO A 304 1.35 10.27 25.44
C PRO A 304 2.18 10.58 24.19
N LEU A 305 3.25 11.34 24.39
CA LEU A 305 4.24 11.67 23.37
C LEU A 305 5.60 11.11 23.80
N ASP A 306 6.02 10.04 23.14
CA ASP A 306 7.38 9.53 23.23
C ASP A 306 8.27 10.25 22.23
N THR A 307 9.50 10.55 22.63
CA THR A 307 10.40 11.36 21.83
C THR A 307 11.81 10.82 21.89
N CYS A 308 12.35 10.49 20.71
CA CYS A 308 13.70 9.98 20.55
C CYS A 308 14.55 10.97 19.74
N THR A 309 15.79 11.21 20.19
CA THR A 309 16.77 12.02 19.46
C THR A 309 18.06 11.23 19.31
N GLY A 310 18.56 11.06 18.09
CA GLY A 310 19.80 10.32 17.80
C GLY A 310 20.44 10.74 16.47
N PRO A 311 21.70 10.34 16.20
CA PRO A 311 22.33 10.58 14.90
C PRO A 311 21.62 9.78 13.79
N SER A 312 21.60 10.31 12.56
CA SER A 312 21.32 9.49 11.37
C SER A 312 22.53 8.60 11.09
N ASP A 313 22.37 7.28 11.27
CA ASP A 313 23.38 6.29 10.85
C ASP A 313 23.67 6.36 9.33
#